data_AF-A0A955A7I7-F1
#
_entry.id   AF-A0A955A7I7-F1
#
_cell.length_a   1.000
_cell.length_b   1.000
_cell.length_c   1.000
_cell.angle_alpha   90.00
_cell.angle_beta   90.00
_cell.angle_gamma   90.00
#
_symmetry.space_group_name_H-M   'P 1'
#
loop_
_entity.id
_entity.type
_entity.pdbx_description
1 polymer ?
#
loop_
_entity_poly.entity_id
_entity_poly.type
_entity_poly.pdbx_seq_one_letter_code
_entity_poly.pdbx_strand_id
1 'polypeptide(L)' 'MSEKQPVHEIRLGRVTCAIWENTTSQGIRHNVTFRRLYKAEEQWKSTDGFGRDDLHLVAKLAGLAETWIYEQGR' A
#
# COMPACT_ATOMS: atom_id res chain seq x y z
N MET A 1 2.48 17.37 -13.95
CA MET A 1 3.41 16.82 -12.94
C MET A 1 3.16 15.34 -12.89
N SER A 2 4.16 14.50 -13.16
CA SER A 2 3.98 13.04 -13.17
C SER A 2 3.55 12.62 -11.76
N GLU A 3 2.35 12.06 -11.61
CA GLU A 3 2.00 11.39 -10.36
C GLU A 3 3.08 10.36 -10.09
N LYS A 4 3.73 10.46 -8.93
CA LYS A 4 4.68 9.43 -8.51
C LYS A 4 3.91 8.12 -8.52
N GLN A 5 4.44 7.10 -9.17
CA GLN A 5 3.87 5.75 -9.08
C GLN A 5 4.46 5.06 -7.85
N PRO A 6 3.71 4.18 -7.18
CA PRO A 6 4.29 3.33 -6.16
C PRO A 6 5.39 2.47 -6.77
N VAL A 7 6.51 2.32 -6.05
CA VAL A 7 7.62 1.45 -6.46
C VAL A 7 7.28 -0.03 -6.29
N HIS A 8 6.31 -0.33 -5.42
CA HIS A 8 5.79 -1.67 -5.24
C HIS A 8 4.32 -1.65 -4.79
N GLU A 9 3.54 -2.61 -5.25
CA GLU A 9 2.14 -2.76 -4.86
C GLU A 9 1.84 -4.25 -4.58
N ILE A 10 1.21 -4.51 -3.44
CA ILE A 10 0.84 -5.85 -2.97
C ILE A 10 -0.66 -5.85 -2.70
N ARG A 11 -1.38 -6.86 -3.22
CA ARG A 11 -2.83 -6.97 -3.04
C ARG A 11 -3.23 -8.31 -2.42
N LEU A 12 -4.09 -8.26 -1.42
CA LEU A 12 -4.76 -9.42 -0.83
C LEU A 12 -6.27 -9.19 -0.81
N GLY A 13 -6.98 -9.92 -1.68
CA GLY A 13 -8.43 -9.78 -1.84
C GLY A 13 -8.83 -8.37 -2.27
N ARG A 14 -9.57 -7.68 -1.39
CA ARG A 14 -10.03 -6.30 -1.62
C ARG A 14 -9.09 -5.24 -1.07
N VAL A 15 -8.07 -5.61 -0.29
CA VAL A 15 -7.12 -4.65 0.28
C VAL A 15 -5.83 -4.66 -0.53
N THR A 16 -5.33 -3.47 -0.83
CA THR A 16 -4.08 -3.23 -1.53
C THR A 16 -3.18 -2.37 -0.66
N CYS A 17 -1.89 -2.66 -0.69
CA CYS A 17 -0.82 -1.91 -0.08
C CYS A 17 0.10 -1.39 -1.18
N ALA A 18 0.39 -0.09 -1.17
CA ALA A 18 1.29 0.56 -2.10
C ALA A 18 2.48 1.18 -1.34
N ILE A 19 3.68 0.93 -1.82
CA ILE A 19 4.95 1.40 -1.26
C ILE A 19 5.49 2.50 -2.18
N TRP A 20 5.85 3.64 -1.59
CA TRP A 20 6.23 4.85 -2.29
C TRP A 20 7.64 5.24 -1.91
N GLU A 21 8.52 5.36 -2.90
CA GLU A 21 9.88 5.83 -2.68
C GLU A 21 9.94 7.37 -2.64
N ASN A 22 10.59 7.88 -1.61
CA ASN A 22 10.87 9.30 -1.44
C ASN A 22 12.35 9.52 -1.19
N THR A 23 13.04 10.03 -2.21
CA THR A 23 14.43 10.48 -2.08
C THR A 23 14.48 11.76 -1.25
N THR A 24 15.27 11.74 -0.18
CA THR A 24 15.55 12.90 0.67
C THR A 24 17.05 13.20 0.68
N SER A 25 17.47 14.35 1.19
CA SER A 25 18.88 14.66 1.39
C SER A 25 19.61 13.71 2.35
N GLN A 26 18.85 12.93 3.14
CA GLN A 26 19.36 11.94 4.09
C GLN A 26 19.27 10.51 3.56
N GLY A 27 18.92 10.32 2.29
CA GLY A 27 18.74 9.01 1.65
C GLY A 27 17.29 8.71 1.27
N ILE A 28 17.06 7.46 0.86
CA ILE A 28 15.75 6.97 0.41
C ILE A 28 14.88 6.62 1.62
N ARG A 29 13.63 7.09 1.63
CA ARG A 29 12.60 6.69 2.59
C ARG A 29 11.42 6.07 1.86
N HIS A 30 10.79 5.08 2.49
CA HIS A 30 9.59 4.43 1.96
C HIS A 30 8.37 4.83 2.78
N ASN A 31 7.30 5.28 2.11
CA ASN A 31 5.98 5.44 2.71
C ASN A 31 5.08 4.30 2.25
N VAL A 32 4.16 3.86 3.10
CA VAL A 32 3.22 2.79 2.79
C VAL A 32 1.79 3.30 2.94
N THR A 33 0.94 3.04 1.94
CA THR A 33 -0.48 3.38 1.97
C THR A 33 -1.33 2.15 1.73
N PHE A 34 -2.44 2.04 2.45
CA PHE A 34 -3.41 0.96 2.26
C PHE A 34 -4.69 1.51 1.63
N ARG A 35 -5.32 0.72 0.76
CA ARG A 35 -6.62 1.03 0.17
C ARG A 35 -7.47 -0.22 0.10
N ARG A 36 -8.77 -0.09 0.31
CA ARG A 36 -9.76 -1.14 0.10
C ARG A 36 -10.62 -0.84 -1.12
N LEU A 37 -10.76 -1.81 -2.01
CA LEU A 37 -11.63 -1.76 -3.16
C LEU A 37 -13.05 -2.17 -2.80
N TYR A 38 -14.01 -1.38 -3.25
CA TYR A 38 -15.43 -1.65 -3.13
C TYR A 38 -16.15 -1.24 -4.41
N LYS A 39 -17.34 -1.79 -4.64
CA LYS A 39 -18.15 -1.47 -5.81
C LYS A 39 -19.28 -0.53 -5.39
N ALA A 40 -19.39 0.61 -6.05
CA ALA A 40 -20.43 1.61 -5.84
C ALA A 40 -21.01 2.01 -7.20
N GLU A 41 -22.33 1.87 -7.37
CA GLU A 41 -23.04 2.24 -8.60
C GLU A 41 -22.34 1.71 -9.87
N GLU A 42 -22.05 0.40 -9.85
CA GLU A 42 -21.34 -0.33 -10.90
C GLU A 42 -19.85 0.01 -11.11
N GLN A 43 -19.35 1.07 -10.48
CA GLN A 43 -17.95 1.46 -10.56
C GLN A 43 -17.14 0.91 -9.39
N TRP A 44 -15.93 0.45 -9.68
CA TRP A 44 -14.96 0.13 -8.64
C TRP A 44 -14.36 1.42 -8.09
N LYS A 45 -14.44 1.59 -6.77
CA LYS A 45 -13.87 2.70 -6.01
C LYS A 45 -12.92 2.17 -4.95
N SER A 46 -12.08 3.06 -4.42
CA SER A 46 -11.18 2.73 -3.32
C SER A 46 -11.41 3.66 -2.13
N THR A 47 -11.17 3.16 -0.93
CA THR A 47 -11.28 3.91 0.33
C THR A 47 -10.12 3.54 1.25
N ASP A 48 -9.78 4.45 2.16
CA ASP A 48 -8.88 4.28 3.31
C ASP A 48 -9.62 3.84 4.59
N GLY A 49 -10.95 3.64 4.51
CA GLY A 49 -11.76 3.07 5.59
C GLY A 49 -11.78 1.54 5.56
N PHE A 50 -11.43 0.92 6.69
CA PHE A 50 -11.37 -0.53 6.86
C PHE A 50 -12.40 -1.03 7.88
N GLY A 51 -13.10 -2.11 7.53
CA GLY A 51 -13.97 -2.82 8.48
C GLY A 51 -13.18 -3.85 9.30
N ARG A 52 -13.83 -4.44 10.31
CA ARG A 52 -13.24 -5.48 11.17
C ARG A 52 -12.60 -6.61 10.36
N ASP A 53 -13.28 -7.07 9.31
CA ASP A 53 -12.85 -8.24 8.53
C ASP A 53 -11.69 -7.90 7.56
N ASP A 54 -11.38 -6.62 7.37
CA ASP A 54 -10.22 -6.18 6.58
C ASP A 54 -8.95 -6.07 7.43
N LEU A 55 -9.07 -5.98 8.76
CA LEU A 55 -7.93 -5.70 9.66
C LEU A 55 -6.83 -6.75 9.58
N HIS A 56 -7.19 -8.03 9.47
CA HIS A 56 -6.20 -9.10 9.31
C HIS A 56 -5.43 -8.97 7.98
N LEU A 57 -6.10 -8.54 6.90
CA LEU A 57 -5.45 -8.32 5.62
C LEU A 57 -4.50 -7.12 5.67
N VAL A 58 -4.90 -6.03 6.33
CA VAL A 58 -4.04 -4.86 6.55
C VAL A 58 -2.78 -5.26 7.32
N ALA A 59 -2.93 -6.00 8.43
CA ALA A 59 -1.78 -6.45 9.23
C ALA A 59 -0.82 -7.33 8.41
N LYS A 60 -1.35 -8.28 7.62
CA LYS A 60 -0.53 -9.13 6.76
C LYS A 60 0.19 -8.33 5.67
N LEU A 61 -0.52 -7.40 5.02
CA LEU A 61 0.08 -6.53 4.01
C LEU A 61 1.15 -5.61 4.59
N ALA A 62 0.97 -5.11 5.81
CA ALA A 62 1.96 -4.30 6.50
C ALA A 62 3.28 -5.08 6.71
N GLY A 63 3.20 -6.32 7.18
CA GLY A 63 4.38 -7.18 7.33
C GLY A 63 5.07 -7.53 5.99
N LEU A 64 4.29 -7.75 4.93
CA LEU A 64 4.84 -7.96 3.59
C LEU A 64 5.55 -6.71 3.05
N ALA A 65 4.97 -5.53 3.29
CA ALA A 65 5.59 -4.26 2.91
C ALA A 65 6.88 -4.00 3.69
N GLU A 66 6.87 -4.26 5.00
CA GLU A 66 8.07 -4.19 5.85
C GLU A 66 9.17 -5.11 5.30
N THR A 67 8.84 -6.38 5.01
CA THR A 67 9.80 -7.35 4.46
C THR A 67 10.41 -6.83 3.16
N TRP A 68 9.57 -6.37 2.22
CA TRP A 68 10.04 -5.84 0.94
C TRP A 68 10.95 -4.62 1.12
N ILE A 69 10.60 -3.68 2.02
CA ILE A 69 11.41 -2.49 2.31
C ILE A 69 12.79 -2.88 2.85
N TYR A 70 12.85 -3.85 3.77
CA TYR A 70 14.12 -4.35 4.30
C TYR A 70 14.98 -5.01 3.21
N GLU A 71 14.36 -5.70 2.25
CA GLU A 71 15.07 -6.30 1.12
C GLU A 71 15.66 -5.27 0.15
N GLN A 72 15.08 -4.08 0.01
CA GLN A 72 15.63 -3.01 -0.85
C GLN A 72 16.86 -2.30 -0.26
N GLY A 73 17.11 -2.45 1.05
CA GLY A 73 18.22 -1.79 1.77
C GLY A 73 19.46 -2.67 1.97
N ARG A 74 19.48 -3.88 1.40
CA ARG A 74 20.66 -4.74 1.29
C ARG A 74 21.31 -4.57 -0.07
#